data_AF-A0A1E1W8N3-F1
#
_entry.id   AF-A0A1E1W8N3-F1
#
_cell.length_a   1.000
_cell.length_b   1.000
_cell.length_c   1.000
_cell.angle_alpha   90.00
_cell.angle_beta   90.00
_cell.angle_gamma   90.00
#
_symmetry.space_group_name_H-M   'P 1'
#
loop_
_entity.id
_entity.type
_entity.pdbx_description
1 polymer ?
#
loop_
_entity_poly.entity_id
_entity_poly.type
_entity_poly.pdbx_seq_one_letter_code
_entity_poly.pdbx_strand_id
1 'polypeptide(L)'
;MTPGLDLPYAITNVSSEEDKIIKKCLVGYTRPFVKCGKQGYVMPGVFKKHAEAIYNLRVRPDDVWVITFPRSGTTWSQELVWLLENNLDFNTAREKPLFERFPMLEITSKIPEIAVELIKADFMNLGSFQGLNEAVKTPSWKTIEEAPSPRFIKTHLPLSLLPPDLLNTAKVVYVARDPRDVCVSYYYLHKMVAKNLARATMINFWEAFRRDLLPWCPIIEHTNEAWKQRSHPNLHFVFYEDLIKDLPYEIRRMSEFLGRQTTDAQVKQLASFLNFNTFKKNKSVNNTTGDNNPVQFVRKGEAGGWKSHFDDKMTLQAEEFLIERLKSTDLEYPSFPMRETTTL
;
A
#
# COMPACT_ATOMS: atom_id res chain seq x y z
N MET A 1 -13.19 2.59 -30.29
CA MET A 1 -12.84 2.07 -28.96
C MET A 1 -12.13 0.75 -29.19
N THR A 2 -10.87 0.63 -28.81
CA THR A 2 -10.19 -0.67 -28.79
C THR A 2 -10.96 -1.59 -27.84
N PRO A 3 -11.29 -2.84 -28.20
CA PRO A 3 -11.91 -3.77 -27.26
C PRO A 3 -11.05 -3.87 -25.99
N GLY A 4 -11.69 -3.91 -24.82
CA GLY A 4 -10.97 -4.20 -23.57
C GLY A 4 -10.26 -5.56 -23.67
N LEU A 5 -9.10 -5.67 -23.04
CA LEU A 5 -8.36 -6.91 -22.91
C LEU A 5 -9.09 -7.82 -21.92
N ASP A 6 -9.26 -9.09 -22.29
CA ASP A 6 -9.63 -10.12 -21.33
C ASP A 6 -8.56 -10.21 -20.23
N LEU A 7 -8.98 -10.53 -19.00
CA LEU A 7 -8.03 -10.74 -17.90
C LEU A 7 -7.10 -11.91 -18.23
N PRO A 8 -5.76 -11.72 -18.21
CA PRO A 8 -4.80 -12.80 -18.51
C PRO A 8 -4.62 -13.75 -17.33
N TYR A 9 -5.49 -13.67 -16.32
CA TYR A 9 -5.40 -14.44 -15.09
C TYR A 9 -6.78 -14.89 -14.59
N ALA A 10 -6.79 -16.05 -13.93
CA ALA A 10 -7.96 -16.53 -13.23
C ALA A 10 -8.14 -15.83 -11.86
N ILE A 11 -9.39 -15.76 -11.41
CA ILE A 11 -9.75 -15.33 -10.05
C ILE A 11 -10.58 -16.43 -9.38
N THR A 12 -9.96 -17.18 -8.48
CA THR A 12 -10.59 -18.33 -7.80
C THR A 12 -10.85 -18.01 -6.34
N ASN A 13 -11.86 -18.63 -5.73
CA ASN A 13 -12.04 -18.50 -4.28
C ASN A 13 -10.84 -19.14 -3.55
N VAL A 14 -10.47 -18.57 -2.39
CA VAL A 14 -9.62 -19.29 -1.43
C VAL A 14 -10.36 -20.53 -0.90
N SER A 15 -9.64 -21.47 -0.31
CA SER A 15 -10.28 -22.63 0.34
C SER A 15 -11.12 -22.18 1.55
N SER A 16 -12.10 -22.99 1.96
CA SER A 16 -12.92 -22.68 3.15
C SER A 16 -12.09 -22.61 4.44
N GLU A 17 -10.94 -23.28 4.50
CA GLU A 17 -10.02 -23.18 5.64
C GLU A 17 -9.24 -21.88 5.61
N GLU A 18 -8.70 -21.52 4.44
CA GLU A 18 -8.00 -20.25 4.24
C GLU A 18 -8.92 -19.06 4.55
N ASP A 19 -10.15 -19.06 4.05
CA ASP A 19 -11.14 -18.00 4.31
C ASP A 19 -11.40 -17.78 5.80
N LYS A 20 -11.48 -18.87 6.59
CA LYS A 20 -11.65 -18.81 8.05
C LYS A 20 -10.44 -18.17 8.74
N ILE A 21 -9.22 -18.48 8.30
CA ILE A 21 -7.98 -17.90 8.84
C ILE A 21 -7.94 -16.39 8.54
N ILE A 22 -8.29 -16.00 7.32
CA ILE A 22 -8.31 -14.61 6.88
C ILE A 22 -9.34 -13.82 7.69
N LYS A 23 -10.57 -14.32 7.78
CA LYS A 23 -11.67 -13.67 8.52
C LYS A 23 -11.47 -13.64 10.04
N LYS A 24 -10.57 -14.47 10.58
CA LYS A 24 -10.11 -14.34 11.98
C LYS A 24 -9.24 -13.10 12.17
N CYS A 25 -8.47 -12.72 11.15
CA CYS A 25 -7.62 -11.53 11.15
C CYS A 25 -8.36 -10.26 10.75
N LEU A 26 -9.36 -10.39 9.88
CA LEU A 26 -10.06 -9.27 9.24
C LEU A 26 -11.56 -9.32 9.54
N VAL A 27 -12.08 -8.22 10.09
CA VAL A 27 -13.50 -8.13 10.44
C VAL A 27 -14.34 -7.54 9.31
N GLY A 28 -15.59 -7.98 9.22
CA GLY A 28 -16.62 -7.35 8.39
C GLY A 28 -16.73 -7.83 6.94
N TYR A 29 -15.89 -8.78 6.53
CA TYR A 29 -15.97 -9.39 5.19
C TYR A 29 -16.93 -10.57 5.19
N THR A 30 -17.95 -10.52 4.34
CA THR A 30 -18.97 -11.59 4.26
C THR A 30 -18.69 -12.56 3.11
N ARG A 31 -18.21 -12.07 1.97
CA ARG A 31 -17.86 -12.90 0.82
C ARG A 31 -16.58 -13.69 1.08
N PRO A 32 -16.40 -14.87 0.46
CA PRO A 32 -15.10 -15.54 0.45
C PRO A 32 -14.03 -14.65 -0.20
N PHE A 33 -12.82 -14.66 0.36
CA PHE A 33 -11.65 -14.08 -0.30
C PHE A 33 -11.30 -14.85 -1.57
N VAL A 34 -10.50 -14.24 -2.43
CA VAL A 34 -10.14 -14.80 -3.74
C VAL A 34 -8.63 -14.73 -3.96
N LYS A 35 -8.08 -15.65 -4.75
CA LYS A 35 -6.70 -15.63 -5.26
C LYS A 35 -6.72 -15.19 -6.71
N CYS A 36 -5.83 -14.26 -7.07
CA CYS A 36 -5.74 -13.67 -8.40
C CYS A 36 -4.33 -13.89 -8.98
N GLY A 37 -4.24 -14.21 -10.27
CA GLY A 37 -2.93 -14.35 -10.92
C GLY A 37 -2.19 -15.64 -10.57
N LYS A 38 -1.05 -15.85 -11.22
CA LYS A 38 -0.19 -17.04 -11.05
C LYS A 38 0.37 -17.15 -9.63
N GLN A 39 0.61 -16.01 -8.99
CA GLN A 39 1.15 -15.86 -7.64
C GLN A 39 0.08 -16.06 -6.57
N GLY A 40 -1.21 -16.10 -6.96
CA GLY A 40 -2.32 -16.32 -6.05
C GLY A 40 -2.55 -15.15 -5.10
N TYR A 41 -2.47 -13.91 -5.59
CA TYR A 41 -2.66 -12.70 -4.80
C TYR A 41 -4.02 -12.69 -4.10
N VAL A 42 -4.02 -12.61 -2.77
CA VAL A 42 -5.26 -12.64 -1.99
C VAL A 42 -5.96 -11.29 -2.08
N MET A 43 -7.22 -11.30 -2.48
CA MET A 43 -8.05 -10.10 -2.62
C MET A 43 -9.41 -10.29 -1.94
N PRO A 44 -10.06 -9.22 -1.46
CA PRO A 44 -11.46 -9.28 -1.04
C PRO A 44 -12.34 -9.80 -2.18
N GLY A 45 -13.37 -10.59 -1.86
CA GLY A 45 -14.22 -11.22 -2.88
C GLY A 45 -14.90 -10.23 -3.85
N VAL A 46 -15.14 -8.99 -3.41
CA VAL A 46 -15.70 -7.90 -4.24
C VAL A 46 -14.78 -7.52 -5.40
N PHE A 47 -13.46 -7.72 -5.28
CA PHE A 47 -12.48 -7.39 -6.32
C PHE A 47 -12.79 -8.07 -7.66
N LYS A 48 -13.39 -9.27 -7.66
CA LYS A 48 -13.86 -9.97 -8.86
C LYS A 48 -14.69 -9.09 -9.80
N LYS A 49 -15.51 -8.18 -9.25
CA LYS A 49 -16.38 -7.30 -10.03
C LYS A 49 -15.65 -6.13 -10.69
N HIS A 50 -14.42 -5.87 -10.28
CA HIS A 50 -13.67 -4.67 -10.66
C HIS A 50 -12.35 -4.98 -11.35
N ALA A 51 -11.87 -6.23 -11.26
CA ALA A 51 -10.59 -6.65 -11.80
C ALA A 51 -10.43 -6.31 -13.28
N GLU A 52 -11.41 -6.63 -14.13
CA GLU A 52 -11.35 -6.36 -15.57
C GLU A 52 -11.32 -4.86 -15.88
N ALA A 53 -12.15 -4.06 -15.22
CA ALA A 53 -12.17 -2.62 -15.40
C ALA A 53 -10.86 -1.95 -14.93
N ILE A 54 -10.30 -2.43 -13.82
CA ILE A 54 -9.00 -1.95 -13.32
C ILE A 54 -7.87 -2.33 -14.28
N TYR A 55 -7.86 -3.56 -14.78
CA TYR A 55 -6.85 -4.04 -15.73
C TYR A 55 -6.91 -3.28 -17.06
N ASN A 56 -8.09 -2.82 -17.47
CA ASN A 56 -8.30 -2.04 -18.68
C ASN A 56 -8.34 -0.52 -18.46
N LEU A 57 -8.05 -0.04 -17.24
CA LEU A 57 -8.09 1.38 -16.93
C LEU A 57 -7.14 2.13 -17.87
N ARG A 58 -7.66 3.14 -18.59
CA ARG A 58 -6.84 3.96 -19.47
C ARG A 58 -5.78 4.72 -18.65
N VAL A 59 -4.51 4.42 -18.90
CA VAL A 59 -3.35 5.15 -18.37
C VAL A 59 -3.08 6.38 -19.23
N ARG A 60 -2.66 7.50 -18.61
CA ARG A 60 -2.32 8.75 -19.29
C ARG A 60 -0.83 9.10 -19.07
N PRO A 61 -0.16 9.76 -20.02
CA PRO A 61 1.27 10.07 -19.90
C PRO A 61 1.65 10.95 -18.70
N ASP A 62 0.70 11.72 -18.19
CA ASP A 62 0.86 12.62 -17.05
C ASP A 62 0.31 12.04 -15.74
N ASP A 63 -0.02 10.74 -15.71
CA ASP A 63 -0.30 10.06 -14.46
C ASP A 63 0.98 9.85 -13.65
N VAL A 64 0.86 9.94 -12.33
CA VAL A 64 1.87 9.47 -11.38
C VAL A 64 1.26 8.50 -10.39
N TRP A 65 1.81 7.29 -10.36
CA TRP A 65 1.31 6.20 -9.54
C TRP A 65 2.22 5.98 -8.33
N VAL A 66 1.63 5.82 -7.15
CA VAL A 66 2.33 5.34 -5.95
C VAL A 66 1.81 3.96 -5.60
N ILE A 67 2.66 2.96 -5.80
CA ILE A 67 2.36 1.55 -5.61
C ILE A 67 3.14 1.02 -4.42
N THR A 68 2.46 0.38 -3.48
CA THR A 68 3.14 -0.27 -2.36
C THR A 68 2.36 -1.48 -1.91
N PHE A 69 3.01 -2.50 -1.38
CA PHE A 69 2.31 -3.37 -0.42
C PHE A 69 1.77 -2.50 0.74
N PRO A 70 0.60 -2.80 1.34
CA PRO A 70 0.07 -1.97 2.42
C PRO A 70 1.08 -1.79 3.55
N ARG A 71 1.17 -0.56 4.09
CA ARG A 71 2.02 -0.19 5.25
C ARG A 71 3.52 -0.08 4.98
N SER A 72 3.93 -0.03 3.72
CA SER A 72 5.33 0.16 3.32
C SER A 72 5.76 1.62 3.14
N GLY A 73 4.99 2.62 3.58
CA GLY A 73 5.37 4.04 3.46
C GLY A 73 4.54 4.86 2.48
N THR A 74 3.46 4.29 1.93
CA THR A 74 2.58 4.92 0.92
C THR A 74 2.20 6.37 1.23
N THR A 75 1.76 6.67 2.46
CA THR A 75 1.30 8.03 2.84
C THR A 75 2.43 9.05 2.74
N TRP A 76 3.64 8.67 3.13
CA TRP A 76 4.81 9.53 3.08
C TRP A 76 5.19 9.83 1.63
N SER A 77 5.24 8.80 0.79
CA SER A 77 5.62 8.93 -0.62
C SER A 77 4.57 9.65 -1.45
N GLN A 78 3.27 9.44 -1.21
CA GLN A 78 2.22 10.23 -1.85
C GLN A 78 2.37 11.72 -1.55
N GLU A 79 2.64 12.10 -0.29
CA GLU A 79 2.81 13.51 0.06
C GLU A 79 4.05 14.11 -0.63
N LEU A 80 5.16 13.38 -0.64
CA LEU A 80 6.39 13.80 -1.31
C LEU A 80 6.17 14.00 -2.80
N VAL A 81 5.60 13.00 -3.49
CA VAL A 81 5.30 13.07 -4.93
C VAL A 81 4.35 14.23 -5.23
N TRP A 82 3.28 14.38 -4.44
CA TRP A 82 2.30 15.44 -4.66
C TRP A 82 2.95 16.82 -4.56
N LEU A 83 3.76 17.06 -3.52
CA LEU A 83 4.42 18.34 -3.34
C LEU A 83 5.44 18.62 -4.45
N LEU A 84 6.22 17.63 -4.88
CA LEU A 84 7.19 17.79 -5.97
C LEU A 84 6.52 18.14 -7.30
N GLU A 85 5.39 17.49 -7.63
CA GLU A 85 4.65 17.73 -8.86
C GLU A 85 3.80 19.02 -8.84
N ASN A 86 3.50 19.54 -7.64
CA ASN A 86 2.68 20.75 -7.46
C ASN A 86 3.50 21.93 -6.91
N ASN A 87 4.77 22.05 -7.33
CA ASN A 87 5.64 23.20 -7.03
C ASN A 87 5.75 23.55 -5.54
N LEU A 88 5.72 22.52 -4.68
CA LEU A 88 5.77 22.66 -3.21
C LEU A 88 4.61 23.49 -2.64
N ASP A 89 3.40 23.34 -3.19
CA ASP A 89 2.19 23.95 -2.63
C ASP A 89 1.80 23.32 -1.28
N PHE A 90 2.50 23.73 -0.22
CA PHE A 90 2.23 23.29 1.13
C PHE A 90 0.89 23.78 1.69
N ASN A 91 0.26 24.79 1.08
CA ASN A 91 -1.03 25.30 1.55
C ASN A 91 -2.13 24.32 1.16
N THR A 92 -2.23 24.00 -0.12
CA THR A 92 -3.18 22.98 -0.60
C THR A 92 -2.92 21.62 0.04
N ALA A 93 -1.66 21.23 0.24
CA ALA A 93 -1.34 19.95 0.90
C ALA A 93 -1.84 19.85 2.36
N ARG A 94 -1.93 20.98 3.07
CA ARG A 94 -2.48 21.06 4.44
C ARG A 94 -4.01 21.15 4.46
N GLU A 95 -4.59 21.88 3.51
CA GLU A 95 -6.04 22.11 3.46
C GLU A 95 -6.80 20.90 2.90
N LYS A 96 -6.30 20.33 1.79
CA LYS A 96 -6.98 19.24 1.08
C LYS A 96 -6.50 17.88 1.61
N PRO A 97 -7.41 16.99 2.04
CA PRO A 97 -7.06 15.65 2.50
C PRO A 97 -6.29 14.85 1.43
N LEU A 98 -5.32 14.05 1.87
CA LEU A 98 -4.48 13.28 0.96
C LEU A 98 -5.28 12.32 0.07
N PHE A 99 -6.37 11.74 0.57
CA PHE A 99 -7.19 10.81 -0.22
C PHE A 99 -7.90 11.47 -1.41
N GLU A 100 -8.13 12.79 -1.35
CA GLU A 100 -8.70 13.55 -2.49
C GLU A 100 -7.62 14.00 -3.47
N ARG A 101 -6.38 14.17 -2.98
CA ARG A 101 -5.20 14.50 -3.80
C ARG A 101 -4.61 13.28 -4.48
N PHE A 102 -4.74 12.11 -3.84
CA PHE A 102 -4.24 10.81 -4.26
C PHE A 102 -5.34 9.74 -4.03
N PRO A 103 -6.37 9.67 -4.89
CA PRO A 103 -7.40 8.64 -4.81
C PRO A 103 -6.82 7.22 -4.89
N MET A 104 -7.40 6.31 -4.12
CA MET A 104 -7.01 4.90 -4.09
C MET A 104 -7.80 4.10 -5.13
N LEU A 105 -7.10 3.41 -6.03
CA LEU A 105 -7.69 2.72 -7.18
C LEU A 105 -8.73 1.66 -6.80
N GLU A 106 -8.45 0.88 -5.76
CA GLU A 106 -9.24 -0.29 -5.37
C GLU A 106 -9.98 -0.11 -4.04
N ILE A 107 -10.26 1.12 -3.59
CA ILE A 107 -10.94 1.32 -2.30
C ILE A 107 -12.32 0.65 -2.26
N THR A 108 -13.11 0.67 -3.35
CA THR A 108 -14.42 -0.02 -3.40
C THR A 108 -14.30 -1.52 -3.15
N SER A 109 -13.15 -2.13 -3.52
CA SER A 109 -12.89 -3.55 -3.26
C SER A 109 -12.43 -3.82 -1.83
N LYS A 110 -11.87 -2.83 -1.15
CA LYS A 110 -11.26 -2.95 0.19
C LYS A 110 -12.27 -2.77 1.33
N ILE A 111 -13.39 -2.11 1.08
CA ILE A 111 -14.34 -1.80 2.14
C ILE A 111 -15.07 -3.09 2.55
N PRO A 112 -15.02 -3.50 3.83
CA PRO A 112 -15.79 -4.64 4.30
C PRO A 112 -17.27 -4.43 3.99
N GLU A 113 -17.98 -5.46 3.51
CA GLU A 113 -19.36 -5.27 3.06
C GLU A 113 -20.27 -4.80 4.20
N ILE A 114 -20.02 -5.25 5.43
CA ILE A 114 -20.77 -4.74 6.59
C ILE A 114 -20.58 -3.23 6.77
N ALA A 115 -19.39 -2.68 6.47
CA ALA A 115 -19.14 -1.25 6.57
C ALA A 115 -19.89 -0.50 5.47
N VAL A 116 -19.92 -1.04 4.24
CA VAL A 116 -20.75 -0.48 3.15
C VAL A 116 -22.21 -0.40 3.56
N GLU A 117 -22.77 -1.49 4.10
CA GLU A 117 -24.19 -1.55 4.49
C GLU A 117 -24.49 -0.63 5.68
N LEU A 118 -23.63 -0.59 6.69
CA LEU A 118 -23.79 0.31 7.83
C LEU A 118 -23.69 1.80 7.44
N ILE A 119 -22.89 2.13 6.42
CA ILE A 119 -22.80 3.50 5.89
C ILE A 119 -24.02 3.84 5.06
N LYS A 120 -24.46 2.94 4.16
CA LYS A 120 -25.68 3.13 3.36
C LYS A 120 -26.92 3.31 4.23
N ALA A 121 -26.97 2.63 5.37
CA ALA A 121 -28.07 2.72 6.32
C ALA A 121 -27.90 3.87 7.34
N ASP A 122 -26.95 4.79 7.11
CA ASP A 122 -26.68 5.98 7.93
C ASP A 122 -26.34 5.70 9.42
N PHE A 123 -25.97 4.45 9.74
CA PHE A 123 -25.59 4.03 11.09
C PHE A 123 -24.15 4.41 11.46
N MET A 124 -23.31 4.77 10.49
CA MET A 124 -21.95 5.28 10.71
C MET A 124 -21.71 6.56 9.93
N ASN A 125 -21.50 7.68 10.63
CA ASN A 125 -21.03 8.93 10.03
C ASN A 125 -19.52 8.85 9.75
N LEU A 126 -19.15 8.27 8.60
CA LEU A 126 -17.77 8.13 8.15
C LEU A 126 -17.39 9.14 7.06
N GLY A 127 -17.99 10.34 7.08
CA GLY A 127 -17.75 11.39 6.10
C GLY A 127 -16.29 11.78 5.87
N SER A 128 -15.38 11.42 6.78
CA SER A 128 -13.94 11.74 6.71
C SER A 128 -13.00 10.56 6.42
N PHE A 129 -13.46 9.30 6.36
CA PHE A 129 -12.52 8.18 6.18
C PHE A 129 -12.27 7.88 4.69
N GLN A 130 -11.11 8.28 4.15
CA GLN A 130 -10.56 7.82 2.87
C GLN A 130 -11.47 7.95 1.62
N GLY A 131 -12.38 8.92 1.54
CA GLY A 131 -13.28 9.03 0.38
C GLY A 131 -14.32 7.90 0.31
N LEU A 132 -14.57 7.24 1.45
CA LEU A 132 -15.46 6.11 1.60
C LEU A 132 -16.89 6.42 1.16
N ASN A 133 -17.40 7.62 1.46
CA ASN A 133 -18.73 8.05 1.03
C ASN A 133 -18.90 8.07 -0.49
N GLU A 134 -17.84 8.40 -1.23
CA GLU A 134 -17.89 8.38 -2.70
C GLU A 134 -17.68 6.96 -3.24
N ALA A 135 -16.78 6.19 -2.62
CA ALA A 135 -16.50 4.81 -3.02
C ALA A 135 -17.68 3.84 -2.88
N VAL A 136 -18.68 4.16 -2.02
CA VAL A 136 -19.94 3.39 -1.92
C VAL A 136 -20.97 3.74 -3.00
N LYS A 137 -20.84 4.91 -3.64
CA LYS A 137 -21.73 5.38 -4.72
C LYS A 137 -21.20 4.97 -6.09
N THR A 138 -19.90 5.16 -6.31
CA THR A 138 -19.23 4.95 -7.59
C THR A 138 -17.97 4.10 -7.37
N PRO A 139 -17.68 3.10 -8.23
CA PRO A 139 -16.43 2.36 -8.15
C PRO A 139 -15.23 3.30 -8.26
N SER A 140 -14.27 3.16 -7.35
CA SER A 140 -13.15 4.09 -7.23
C SER A 140 -12.29 4.23 -8.49
N TRP A 141 -12.13 3.15 -9.26
CA TRP A 141 -11.44 3.19 -10.55
C TRP A 141 -12.15 4.09 -11.57
N LYS A 142 -13.49 4.16 -11.52
CA LYS A 142 -14.28 5.00 -12.43
C LYS A 142 -14.12 6.47 -12.08
N THR A 143 -14.12 6.81 -10.80
CA THR A 143 -13.83 8.19 -10.34
C THR A 143 -12.44 8.65 -10.81
N ILE A 144 -11.44 7.76 -10.80
CA ILE A 144 -10.10 8.05 -11.31
C ILE A 144 -10.08 8.15 -12.84
N GLU A 145 -10.87 7.34 -13.54
CA GLU A 145 -10.99 7.40 -15.00
C GLU A 145 -11.55 8.74 -15.47
N GLU A 146 -12.56 9.26 -14.76
CA GLU A 146 -13.25 10.51 -15.08
C GLU A 146 -12.53 11.76 -14.56
N ALA A 147 -11.53 11.61 -13.67
CA ALA A 147 -10.79 12.72 -13.10
C ALA A 147 -10.01 13.52 -14.15
N PRO A 148 -9.87 14.85 -13.98
CA PRO A 148 -9.01 15.68 -14.82
C PRO A 148 -7.54 15.29 -14.65
N SER A 149 -6.75 15.58 -15.68
CA SER A 149 -5.30 15.43 -15.70
C SER A 149 -4.60 16.63 -15.01
N PRO A 150 -3.43 16.45 -14.37
CA PRO A 150 -2.74 15.18 -14.13
C PRO A 150 -3.39 14.36 -13.01
N ARG A 151 -3.29 13.02 -13.07
CA ARG A 151 -3.84 12.14 -12.04
C ARG A 151 -2.74 11.60 -11.15
N PHE A 152 -3.02 11.62 -9.85
CA PHE A 152 -2.16 11.06 -8.82
C PHE A 152 -2.85 9.84 -8.22
N ILE A 153 -2.31 8.65 -8.47
CA ILE A 153 -3.04 7.41 -8.20
C ILE A 153 -2.31 6.59 -7.14
N LYS A 154 -3.02 6.23 -6.07
CA LYS A 154 -2.53 5.29 -5.08
C LYS A 154 -3.09 3.90 -5.38
N THR A 155 -2.27 2.87 -5.27
CA THR A 155 -2.76 1.49 -5.22
C THR A 155 -1.87 0.58 -4.40
N HIS A 156 -2.47 -0.49 -3.88
CA HIS A 156 -1.77 -1.62 -3.28
C HIS A 156 -1.82 -2.87 -4.16
N LEU A 157 -2.31 -2.76 -5.40
CA LEU A 157 -2.27 -3.86 -6.34
C LEU A 157 -0.83 -4.10 -6.83
N PRO A 158 -0.42 -5.37 -7.01
CA PRO A 158 0.81 -5.71 -7.71
C PRO A 158 0.71 -5.33 -9.19
N LEU A 159 1.85 -5.13 -9.85
CA LEU A 159 1.93 -4.65 -11.24
C LEU A 159 1.18 -5.57 -12.21
N SER A 160 1.19 -6.88 -11.97
CA SER A 160 0.50 -7.87 -12.80
C SER A 160 -1.02 -7.78 -12.79
N LEU A 161 -1.62 -7.07 -11.83
CA LEU A 161 -3.07 -6.82 -11.74
C LEU A 161 -3.46 -5.40 -12.18
N LEU A 162 -2.51 -4.62 -12.70
CA LEU A 162 -2.69 -3.26 -13.20
C LEU A 162 -2.63 -3.22 -14.73
N PRO A 163 -2.97 -2.08 -15.36
CA PRO A 163 -2.89 -1.96 -16.82
C PRO A 163 -1.52 -2.38 -17.36
N PRO A 164 -1.46 -3.24 -18.40
CA PRO A 164 -0.20 -3.82 -18.87
C PRO A 164 0.77 -2.77 -19.43
N ASP A 165 0.26 -1.69 -20.00
CA ASP A 165 1.05 -0.58 -20.56
C ASP A 165 1.38 0.51 -19.53
N LEU A 166 1.16 0.26 -18.23
CA LEU A 166 1.37 1.25 -17.17
C LEU A 166 2.77 1.87 -17.23
N LEU A 167 3.82 1.06 -17.22
CA LEU A 167 5.21 1.56 -17.23
C LEU A 167 5.62 2.16 -18.58
N ASN A 168 5.01 1.72 -19.68
CA ASN A 168 5.25 2.32 -20.99
C ASN A 168 4.61 3.71 -21.13
N THR A 169 3.64 4.03 -20.27
CA THR A 169 2.84 5.26 -20.38
C THR A 169 3.13 6.27 -19.27
N ALA A 170 3.17 5.84 -18.01
CA ALA A 170 3.16 6.72 -16.84
C ALA A 170 4.28 6.41 -15.85
N LYS A 171 4.57 7.38 -14.97
CA LYS A 171 5.56 7.21 -13.91
C LYS A 171 4.97 6.44 -12.73
N VAL A 172 5.77 5.54 -12.18
CA VAL A 172 5.45 4.71 -11.01
C VAL A 172 6.52 4.88 -9.95
N VAL A 173 6.10 5.24 -8.73
CA VAL A 173 6.93 5.17 -7.52
C VAL A 173 6.50 3.92 -6.76
N TYR A 174 7.42 2.96 -6.61
CA TYR A 174 7.21 1.77 -5.81
C TYR A 174 7.96 1.86 -4.48
N VAL A 175 7.27 1.59 -3.36
CA VAL A 175 7.92 1.55 -2.03
C VAL A 175 7.85 0.17 -1.40
N ALA A 176 9.04 -0.39 -1.19
CA ALA A 176 9.25 -1.62 -0.44
C ALA A 176 9.58 -1.32 1.03
N ARG A 177 9.36 -2.30 1.90
CA ARG A 177 9.72 -2.22 3.32
C ARG A 177 9.95 -3.63 3.85
N ASP A 178 10.80 -3.79 4.85
CA ASP A 178 10.99 -5.04 5.58
C ASP A 178 9.64 -5.74 5.90
N PRO A 179 9.41 -6.97 5.38
CA PRO A 179 8.16 -7.68 5.59
C PRO A 179 7.78 -7.90 7.06
N ARG A 180 8.78 -7.95 7.97
CA ARG A 180 8.55 -8.12 9.41
C ARG A 180 7.92 -6.87 10.02
N ASP A 181 8.45 -5.69 9.67
CA ASP A 181 7.87 -4.41 10.09
C ASP A 181 6.51 -4.15 9.43
N VAL A 182 6.36 -4.56 8.17
CA VAL A 182 5.08 -4.49 7.46
C VAL A 182 4.04 -5.32 8.21
N CYS A 183 4.34 -6.58 8.57
CA CYS A 183 3.43 -7.43 9.32
C CYS A 183 2.93 -6.75 10.61
N VAL A 184 3.83 -6.19 11.42
CA VAL A 184 3.45 -5.47 12.65
C VAL A 184 2.58 -4.26 12.34
N SER A 185 2.99 -3.42 11.39
CA SER A 185 2.23 -2.22 11.00
C SER A 185 0.85 -2.57 10.45
N TYR A 186 0.73 -3.72 9.78
CA TYR A 186 -0.50 -4.19 9.16
C TYR A 186 -1.46 -4.81 10.17
N TYR A 187 -0.93 -5.52 11.18
CA TYR A 187 -1.69 -5.94 12.35
C TYR A 187 -2.32 -4.74 13.06
N TYR A 188 -1.54 -3.70 13.36
CA TYR A 188 -2.07 -2.52 14.05
C TYR A 188 -3.07 -1.73 13.21
N LEU A 189 -2.91 -1.68 11.88
CA LEU A 189 -3.94 -1.09 11.01
C LEU A 189 -5.29 -1.81 11.20
N HIS A 190 -5.30 -3.14 11.15
CA HIS A 190 -6.53 -3.91 11.29
C HIS A 190 -7.08 -3.88 12.71
N LYS A 191 -6.22 -3.87 13.73
CA LYS A 191 -6.65 -3.65 15.11
C LYS A 191 -7.31 -2.28 15.30
N MET A 192 -6.77 -1.23 14.67
CA MET A 192 -7.35 0.11 14.69
C MET A 192 -8.73 0.16 14.03
N VAL A 193 -8.88 -0.48 12.86
CA VAL A 193 -10.14 -0.54 12.11
C VAL A 193 -11.19 -1.37 12.85
N ALA A 194 -10.80 -2.53 13.39
CA ALA A 194 -11.71 -3.44 14.07
C ALA A 194 -12.10 -2.96 15.48
N LYS A 195 -11.32 -2.08 16.12
CA LYS A 195 -11.53 -1.63 17.52
C LYS A 195 -11.76 -2.84 18.44
N ASN A 196 -12.89 -2.86 19.16
CA ASN A 196 -13.25 -3.93 20.09
C ASN A 196 -13.65 -5.25 19.40
N LEU A 197 -13.81 -5.25 18.07
CA LEU A 197 -14.09 -6.46 17.28
C LEU A 197 -12.82 -7.21 16.88
N ALA A 198 -11.62 -6.68 17.16
CA ALA A 198 -10.37 -7.34 16.84
C ALA A 198 -10.22 -8.66 17.63
N ARG A 199 -10.09 -9.79 16.93
CA ARG A 199 -9.98 -11.12 17.54
C ARG A 199 -8.60 -11.75 17.38
N ALA A 200 -7.84 -11.37 16.36
CA ALA A 200 -6.51 -11.91 16.13
C ALA A 200 -5.48 -11.32 17.10
N THR A 201 -4.61 -12.19 17.62
CA THR A 201 -3.36 -11.80 18.29
C THR A 201 -2.25 -11.60 17.25
N MET A 202 -1.12 -11.00 17.66
CA MET A 202 0.06 -10.88 16.79
C MET A 202 0.51 -12.23 16.22
N ILE A 203 0.51 -13.29 17.04
CA ILE A 203 0.85 -14.65 16.63
C ILE A 203 -0.09 -15.16 15.53
N ASN A 204 -1.41 -15.04 15.72
CA ASN A 204 -2.38 -15.48 14.70
C ASN A 204 -2.26 -14.67 13.41
N PHE A 205 -1.96 -13.37 13.52
CA PHE A 205 -1.78 -12.50 12.36
C PHE A 205 -0.51 -12.82 11.59
N TRP A 206 0.60 -13.05 12.29
CA TRP A 206 1.86 -13.50 11.69
C TRP A 206 1.70 -14.84 10.98
N GLU A 207 0.98 -15.79 11.58
CA GLU A 207 0.69 -17.08 10.96
C GLU A 207 -0.05 -16.94 9.63
N ALA A 208 -1.07 -16.06 9.57
CA ALA A 208 -1.75 -15.76 8.32
C ALA A 208 -0.85 -15.02 7.31
N PHE A 209 -0.03 -14.08 7.79
CA PHE A 209 0.87 -13.28 6.96
C PHE A 209 1.94 -14.16 6.28
N ARG A 210 2.66 -14.98 7.05
CA ARG A 210 3.75 -15.84 6.54
C ARG A 210 3.27 -16.96 5.62
N ARG A 211 1.98 -17.29 5.67
CA ARG A 211 1.28 -18.23 4.77
C ARG A 211 0.70 -17.54 3.53
N ASP A 212 0.99 -16.27 3.32
CA ASP A 212 0.47 -15.44 2.23
C ASP A 212 -1.06 -15.35 2.17
N LEU A 213 -1.74 -15.46 3.31
CA LEU A 213 -3.21 -15.47 3.35
C LEU A 213 -3.81 -14.08 3.50
N LEU A 214 -3.05 -13.06 3.87
CA LEU A 214 -3.60 -11.71 4.04
C LEU A 214 -3.73 -10.97 2.70
N PRO A 215 -4.66 -10.00 2.59
CA PRO A 215 -4.88 -9.26 1.35
C PRO A 215 -3.57 -8.68 0.79
N TRP A 216 -3.46 -8.70 -0.54
CA TRP A 216 -2.30 -8.34 -1.35
C TRP A 216 -1.07 -9.26 -1.19
N CYS A 217 -1.04 -10.22 -0.26
CA CYS A 217 0.00 -11.24 -0.22
C CYS A 217 -0.10 -12.16 -1.43
N PRO A 218 1.02 -12.75 -1.92
CA PRO A 218 2.36 -12.80 -1.30
C PRO A 218 3.18 -11.51 -1.37
N ILE A 219 3.72 -11.01 -0.24
CA ILE A 219 4.45 -9.73 -0.18
C ILE A 219 5.79 -9.75 -0.94
N ILE A 220 6.52 -10.88 -0.88
CA ILE A 220 7.82 -11.00 -1.57
C ILE A 220 7.59 -10.98 -3.08
N GLU A 221 6.63 -11.73 -3.61
CA GLU A 221 6.28 -11.68 -5.03
C GLU A 221 5.78 -10.29 -5.44
N HIS A 222 4.91 -9.67 -4.64
CA HIS A 222 4.45 -8.30 -4.88
C HIS A 222 5.62 -7.32 -5.02
N THR A 223 6.64 -7.43 -4.16
CA THR A 223 7.83 -6.57 -4.22
C THR A 223 8.73 -6.95 -5.39
N ASN A 224 8.88 -8.24 -5.64
CA ASN A 224 9.73 -8.78 -6.70
C ASN A 224 9.25 -8.36 -8.10
N GLU A 225 7.93 -8.22 -8.31
CA GLU A 225 7.40 -7.69 -9.58
C GLU A 225 7.95 -6.28 -9.89
N ALA A 226 7.89 -5.37 -8.91
CA ALA A 226 8.45 -4.03 -9.08
C ALA A 226 10.00 -4.04 -9.10
N TRP A 227 10.62 -4.90 -8.30
CA TRP A 227 12.08 -5.03 -8.26
C TRP A 227 12.68 -5.48 -9.60
N LYS A 228 12.00 -6.37 -10.33
CA LYS A 228 12.41 -6.78 -11.69
C LYS A 228 12.31 -5.65 -12.70
N GLN A 229 11.49 -4.64 -12.43
CA GLN A 229 11.30 -3.45 -13.26
C GLN A 229 12.08 -2.24 -12.74
N ARG A 230 12.95 -2.39 -11.73
CA ARG A 230 13.64 -1.27 -11.05
C ARG A 230 14.54 -0.42 -11.94
N SER A 231 14.98 -0.97 -13.08
CA SER A 231 15.78 -0.25 -14.08
C SER A 231 14.93 0.41 -15.17
N HIS A 232 13.61 0.21 -15.16
CA HIS A 232 12.71 0.84 -16.11
C HIS A 232 12.70 2.36 -15.88
N PRO A 233 12.83 3.22 -16.90
CA PRO A 233 12.96 4.68 -16.71
C PRO A 233 11.75 5.32 -16.04
N ASN A 234 10.57 4.70 -16.16
CA ASN A 234 9.34 5.14 -15.51
C ASN A 234 9.05 4.44 -14.17
N LEU A 235 9.97 3.65 -13.60
CA LEU A 235 9.80 3.08 -12.26
C LEU A 235 10.90 3.57 -11.32
N HIS A 236 10.48 4.26 -10.25
CA HIS A 236 11.34 4.63 -9.14
C HIS A 236 11.10 3.71 -7.96
N PHE A 237 12.05 2.81 -7.72
CA PHE A 237 12.02 1.90 -6.57
C PHE A 237 12.76 2.52 -5.38
N VAL A 238 12.12 2.50 -4.21
CA VAL A 238 12.71 2.98 -2.95
C VAL A 238 12.33 2.06 -1.79
N PHE A 239 13.27 1.86 -0.85
CA PHE A 239 12.96 1.21 0.42
C PHE A 239 12.54 2.25 1.46
N TYR A 240 11.55 1.91 2.27
CA TYR A 240 11.12 2.72 3.41
C TYR A 240 12.27 3.02 4.37
N GLU A 241 13.19 2.08 4.52
CA GLU A 241 14.41 2.20 5.31
C GLU A 241 15.32 3.32 4.80
N ASP A 242 15.40 3.53 3.48
CA ASP A 242 16.20 4.61 2.88
C ASP A 242 15.56 5.98 3.13
N LEU A 243 14.22 6.07 3.08
CA LEU A 243 13.48 7.30 3.45
C LEU A 243 13.75 7.71 4.89
N ILE A 244 13.94 6.75 5.80
CA ILE A 244 14.32 7.04 7.20
C ILE A 244 15.78 7.46 7.28
N LYS A 245 16.66 6.73 6.59
CA LYS A 245 18.11 6.88 6.69
C LYS A 245 18.58 8.24 6.16
N ASP A 246 18.12 8.64 4.97
CA ASP A 246 18.50 9.91 4.35
C ASP A 246 17.37 10.46 3.47
N LEU A 247 16.38 11.07 4.13
CA LEU A 247 15.25 11.71 3.44
C LEU A 247 15.69 12.80 2.43
N PRO A 248 16.62 13.73 2.73
CA PRO A 248 17.11 14.69 1.75
C PRO A 248 17.69 14.07 0.48
N TYR A 249 18.41 12.96 0.60
CA TYR A 249 18.92 12.23 -0.56
C TYR A 249 17.77 11.65 -1.40
N GLU A 250 16.81 10.97 -0.77
CA GLU A 250 15.67 10.39 -1.47
C GLU A 250 14.75 11.45 -2.10
N ILE A 251 14.59 12.62 -1.48
CA ILE A 251 13.88 13.76 -2.09
C ILE A 251 14.54 14.16 -3.42
N ARG A 252 15.87 14.24 -3.48
CA ARG A 252 16.59 14.62 -4.71
C ARG A 252 16.40 13.57 -5.80
N ARG A 253 16.58 12.29 -5.45
CA ARG A 253 16.38 11.18 -6.41
C ARG A 253 14.96 11.13 -6.95
N MET A 254 13.95 11.32 -6.09
CA MET A 254 12.56 11.35 -6.51
C MET A 254 12.25 12.57 -7.36
N SER A 255 12.80 13.74 -7.03
CA SER A 255 12.66 14.95 -7.87
C SER A 255 13.26 14.76 -9.26
N GLU A 256 14.45 14.18 -9.34
CA GLU A 256 15.12 13.87 -10.60
C GLU A 256 14.28 12.92 -11.45
N PHE A 257 13.81 11.81 -10.86
CA PHE A 257 12.92 10.87 -11.53
C PHE A 257 11.64 11.53 -12.06
N LEU A 258 11.04 12.43 -11.27
CA LEU A 258 9.86 13.19 -11.65
C LEU A 258 10.15 14.26 -12.71
N GLY A 259 11.42 14.52 -13.06
CA GLY A 259 11.81 15.54 -14.03
C GLY A 259 11.67 16.96 -13.46
N ARG A 260 11.78 17.09 -12.13
CA ARG A 260 11.66 18.35 -11.39
C ARG A 260 13.03 18.77 -10.86
N GLN A 261 13.24 20.09 -10.78
CA GLN A 261 14.44 20.69 -10.23
C GLN A 261 14.15 21.20 -8.81
N THR A 262 14.92 20.73 -7.83
CA THR A 262 14.81 21.19 -6.44
C THR A 262 16.13 21.75 -5.96
N THR A 263 16.09 22.97 -5.44
CA THR A 263 17.23 23.59 -4.73
C THR A 263 17.45 22.93 -3.36
N ASP A 264 18.65 23.06 -2.80
CA ASP A 264 18.93 22.55 -1.44
C ASP A 264 18.02 23.16 -0.37
N ALA A 265 17.59 24.41 -0.53
CA ALA A 265 16.64 25.06 0.37
C ALA A 265 15.27 24.37 0.32
N GLN A 266 14.78 24.06 -0.89
CA GLN A 266 13.52 23.34 -1.10
C GLN A 266 13.59 21.90 -0.55
N VAL A 267 14.71 21.20 -0.76
CA VAL A 267 14.93 19.86 -0.20
C VAL A 267 14.87 19.89 1.32
N LYS A 268 15.54 20.86 1.97
CA LYS A 268 15.48 21.04 3.43
C LYS A 268 14.06 21.36 3.92
N GLN A 269 13.33 22.20 3.20
CA GLN A 269 11.94 22.55 3.53
C GLN A 269 11.02 21.33 3.45
N LEU A 270 11.10 20.55 2.36
CA LEU A 270 10.37 19.29 2.20
C LEU A 270 10.71 18.30 3.31
N ALA A 271 12.00 18.10 3.59
CA ALA A 271 12.43 17.16 4.62
C ALA A 271 11.89 17.54 6.01
N SER A 272 11.83 18.83 6.31
CA SER A 272 11.23 19.34 7.55
C SER A 272 9.71 19.11 7.61
N PHE A 273 9.01 19.38 6.50
CA PHE A 273 7.56 19.17 6.41
C PHE A 273 7.17 17.68 6.56
N LEU A 274 7.94 16.81 5.92
CA LEU A 274 7.75 15.37 5.93
C LEU A 274 8.33 14.66 7.16
N ASN A 275 9.03 15.38 8.04
CA ASN A 275 9.58 14.82 9.26
C ASN A 275 8.48 14.11 10.07
N PHE A 276 8.76 12.90 10.55
CA PHE A 276 7.78 12.04 11.20
C PHE A 276 6.96 12.74 12.30
N ASN A 277 7.60 13.57 13.14
CA ASN A 277 6.91 14.25 14.24
C ASN A 277 5.92 15.32 13.76
N THR A 278 6.26 16.00 12.66
CA THR A 278 5.37 16.96 11.97
C THR A 278 4.26 16.20 11.25
N PHE A 279 4.64 15.16 10.48
CA PHE A 279 3.75 14.36 9.65
C PHE A 279 2.67 13.64 10.46
N LYS A 280 3.05 13.10 11.63
CA LYS A 280 2.13 12.45 12.57
C LYS A 280 1.04 13.40 13.09
N LYS A 281 1.35 14.68 13.25
CA LYS A 281 0.42 15.71 13.74
C LYS A 281 -0.41 16.33 12.62
N ASN A 282 -0.04 16.12 11.36
CA ASN A 282 -0.74 16.71 10.21
C ASN A 282 -2.10 16.01 9.97
N LYS A 283 -3.18 16.80 10.08
CA LYS A 283 -4.57 16.33 9.91
C LYS A 283 -4.91 15.92 8.48
N SER A 284 -4.21 16.44 7.46
CA SER A 284 -4.47 16.07 6.06
C SER A 284 -3.99 14.66 5.69
N VAL A 285 -3.11 14.07 6.53
CA VAL A 285 -2.53 12.72 6.34
C VAL A 285 -2.88 11.75 7.48
N ASN A 286 -3.30 12.26 8.64
CA ASN A 286 -3.77 11.44 9.75
C ASN A 286 -5.22 10.98 9.52
N ASN A 287 -5.40 9.72 9.13
CA ASN A 287 -6.72 9.12 8.98
C ASN A 287 -7.31 8.77 10.37
N THR A 288 -7.51 9.75 11.26
CA THR A 288 -8.05 9.50 12.59
C THR A 288 -9.55 9.21 12.49
N THR A 289 -9.99 8.07 13.04
CA THR A 289 -11.41 7.74 13.21
C THR A 289 -11.97 8.36 14.50
N GLY A 290 -11.62 9.62 14.77
CA GLY A 290 -11.87 10.33 16.04
C GLY A 290 -10.69 10.32 17.02
N ASP A 291 -10.64 11.34 17.88
CA ASP A 291 -9.49 11.71 18.72
C ASP A 291 -9.14 10.71 19.85
N ASN A 292 -10.00 9.71 20.12
CA ASN A 292 -9.90 8.79 21.26
C ASN A 292 -9.46 7.36 20.91
N ASN A 293 -8.92 7.07 19.72
CA ASN A 293 -8.43 5.73 19.38
C ASN A 293 -7.01 5.50 19.91
N PRO A 294 -6.74 4.47 20.74
CA PRO A 294 -5.40 4.20 21.27
C PRO A 294 -4.38 3.79 20.19
N VAL A 295 -4.85 3.37 19.00
CA VAL A 295 -3.98 3.02 17.87
C VAL A 295 -4.09 4.09 16.78
N GLN A 296 -2.95 4.66 16.40
CA GLN A 296 -2.86 5.74 15.42
C GLN A 296 -2.45 5.22 14.02
N PHE A 297 -2.98 5.85 12.97
CA PHE A 297 -2.67 5.51 11.57
C PHE A 297 -1.18 5.74 11.23
N VAL A 298 -0.60 6.86 11.69
CA VAL A 298 0.84 7.15 11.68
C VAL A 298 1.39 6.78 13.07
N ARG A 299 2.02 5.61 13.18
CA ARG A 299 2.31 4.97 14.48
C ARG A 299 3.65 5.41 15.10
N LYS A 300 4.76 4.85 14.60
CA LYS A 300 6.11 5.03 15.15
C LYS A 300 7.17 5.54 14.16
N GLY A 301 7.00 5.32 12.86
CA GLY A 301 7.94 5.87 11.87
C GLY A 301 9.33 5.23 11.85
N GLU A 302 9.52 4.10 12.52
CA GLU A 302 10.82 3.44 12.70
C GLU A 302 11.02 2.22 11.78
N ALA A 303 12.28 1.83 11.56
CA ALA A 303 12.68 0.54 10.99
C ALA A 303 13.20 -0.38 12.12
N GLY A 304 12.95 -1.68 12.02
CA GLY A 304 13.32 -2.69 13.02
C GLY A 304 12.38 -2.80 14.23
N GLY A 305 11.22 -2.12 14.20
CA GLY A 305 10.24 -2.13 15.29
C GLY A 305 9.57 -3.50 15.52
N TRP A 306 9.68 -4.41 14.56
CA TRP A 306 9.21 -5.79 14.67
C TRP A 306 9.84 -6.57 15.84
N LYS A 307 11.10 -6.27 16.19
CA LYS A 307 11.85 -6.96 17.26
C LYS A 307 11.16 -6.88 18.62
N SER A 308 10.38 -5.82 18.89
CA SER A 308 9.64 -5.69 20.15
C SER A 308 8.27 -6.39 20.16
N HIS A 309 7.91 -7.10 19.08
CA HIS A 309 6.60 -7.74 18.92
C HIS A 309 6.70 -9.24 18.60
N PHE A 310 7.87 -9.69 18.16
CA PHE A 310 8.13 -11.08 17.79
C PHE A 310 8.82 -11.74 18.97
N ASP A 311 8.29 -12.89 19.40
CA ASP A 311 9.02 -13.77 20.31
C ASP A 311 10.13 -14.53 19.54
N ASP A 312 10.93 -15.32 20.26
CA ASP A 312 12.05 -16.07 19.66
C ASP A 312 11.58 -17.01 18.54
N LYS A 313 10.41 -17.64 18.72
CA LYS A 313 9.83 -18.54 17.72
C LYS A 313 9.42 -17.78 16.46
N MET A 314 8.72 -16.65 16.61
CA MET A 314 8.33 -15.80 15.49
C MET A 314 9.54 -15.22 14.78
N THR A 315 10.60 -14.89 15.52
CA THR A 315 11.86 -14.39 14.95
C THR A 315 12.50 -15.43 14.04
N LEU A 316 12.64 -16.68 14.50
CA LEU A 316 13.16 -17.78 13.68
C LEU A 316 12.29 -18.03 12.44
N GLN A 317 10.97 -18.09 12.62
CA GLN A 317 10.03 -18.26 11.51
C GLN A 317 10.13 -17.12 10.48
N ALA A 318 10.43 -15.90 10.91
CA ALA A 318 10.57 -14.75 10.03
C ALA A 318 11.87 -14.80 9.22
N GLU A 319 12.95 -15.26 9.83
CA GLU A 319 14.22 -15.49 9.13
C GLU A 319 14.06 -16.61 8.09
N GLU A 320 13.48 -17.74 8.46
CA GLU A 320 13.16 -18.85 7.53
C GLU A 320 12.27 -18.38 6.38
N PHE A 321 11.21 -17.64 6.69
CA PHE A 321 10.30 -17.06 5.69
C PHE A 321 11.05 -16.17 4.69
N LEU A 322 11.91 -15.26 5.16
CA LEU A 322 12.64 -14.36 4.27
C LEU A 322 13.69 -15.11 3.44
N ILE A 323 14.48 -15.98 4.07
CA ILE A 323 15.52 -16.77 3.39
C ILE A 323 14.88 -17.63 2.29
N GLU A 324 13.81 -18.36 2.60
CA GLU A 324 13.16 -19.25 1.64
C GLU A 324 12.57 -18.51 0.45
N ARG A 325 11.97 -17.34 0.68
CA ARG A 325 11.28 -16.58 -0.38
C ARG A 325 12.21 -15.68 -1.19
N LEU A 326 13.33 -15.26 -0.62
CA LEU A 326 14.34 -14.46 -1.33
C LEU A 326 15.37 -15.31 -2.08
N LYS A 327 15.50 -16.62 -1.78
CA LYS A 327 16.53 -17.49 -2.39
C LYS A 327 16.58 -17.50 -3.93
N SER A 328 15.49 -17.14 -4.59
CA SER A 328 15.35 -17.16 -6.06
C SER A 328 15.31 -15.75 -6.69
N THR A 329 15.61 -14.72 -5.90
CA THR A 329 15.59 -13.33 -6.34
C THR A 329 16.92 -12.67 -6.02
N ASP A 330 17.22 -11.55 -6.70
CA ASP A 330 18.31 -10.63 -6.37
C ASP A 330 17.81 -9.46 -5.50
N LEU A 331 16.63 -9.60 -4.88
CA LEU A 331 16.04 -8.58 -4.02
C LEU A 331 16.65 -8.69 -2.63
N GLU A 332 17.30 -7.61 -2.19
CA GLU A 332 17.85 -7.50 -0.85
C GLU A 332 17.22 -6.32 -0.12
N TYR A 333 16.65 -6.59 1.06
CA TYR A 333 16.14 -5.53 1.93
C TYR A 333 17.31 -4.93 2.73
N PRO A 334 17.44 -3.59 2.84
CA PRO A 334 18.54 -2.96 3.58
C PRO A 334 18.66 -3.41 5.05
N SER A 335 17.53 -3.78 5.67
CA SER A 335 17.44 -4.28 7.05
C SER A 335 17.64 -5.80 7.19
N PHE A 336 17.80 -6.52 6.08
CA PHE A 336 18.01 -7.95 6.03
C PHE A 336 18.99 -8.31 4.89
N PRO A 337 20.28 -7.94 5.03
CA PRO A 337 21.30 -8.42 4.09
C PRO A 337 21.40 -9.93 4.25
N MET A 338 21.15 -10.67 3.17
CA MET A 338 21.40 -12.11 3.12
C MET A 338 22.91 -12.28 3.32
N ARG A 339 23.31 -12.89 4.44
CA ARG A 339 24.74 -13.19 4.65
C ARG A 339 25.18 -14.08 3.50
N GLU A 340 26.29 -13.75 2.85
CA GLU A 340 27.00 -14.70 2.00
C GLU A 340 27.14 -15.97 2.82
N THR A 341 26.52 -17.05 2.34
CA THR A 341 26.73 -18.37 2.89
C THR A 341 28.19 -18.68 2.62
N THR A 342 29.05 -18.38 3.59
CA THR A 342 30.41 -18.86 3.59
C THR A 342 30.27 -20.38 3.61
N THR A 343 30.61 -21.00 2.48
CA THR A 343 30.76 -22.43 2.33
C THR A 343 31.47 -22.99 3.56
N LEU A 344 30.74 -23.80 4.35
CA LEU A 344 31.31 -24.69 5.35
C LEU A 344 31.50 -26.07 4.73
#